data_AF-A0A387HNE0-F1
#
_entry.id   AF-A0A387HNE0-F1
#
_cell.length_a   1.000
_cell.length_b   1.000
_cell.length_c   1.000
_cell.angle_alpha   90.00
_cell.angle_beta   90.00
_cell.angle_gamma   90.00
#
_symmetry.space_group_name_H-M   'P 1'
#
loop_
_entity.id
_entity.type
_entity.pdbx_description
1 polymer ?
#
loop_
_entity_poly.entity_id
_entity_poly.type
_entity_poly.pdbx_seq_one_letter_code
_entity_poly.pdbx_strand_id
1 'polypeptide(L)' 'MRRLSIALATAVVAISVAAPVASAAPVSKPAPPYSYKDCMKATKQKGESASYSKWHCDQLVKKGWVKPPKN' A
#
# COMPACT_ATOMS: atom_id res chain seq x y z
N MET A 1 60.46 -24.00 -38.14
CA MET A 1 59.35 -24.70 -38.82
C MET A 1 58.03 -24.31 -38.16
N ARG A 2 57.05 -23.95 -38.99
CA ARG A 2 55.59 -23.82 -38.80
C ARG A 2 55.06 -23.38 -37.43
N ARG A 3 54.58 -22.13 -37.44
CA ARG A 3 53.68 -21.49 -36.47
C ARG A 3 52.41 -22.34 -36.28
N LEU A 4 52.06 -22.64 -35.04
CA LEU A 4 50.72 -23.13 -34.68
C LEU A 4 50.05 -22.06 -33.84
N SER A 5 49.26 -21.23 -34.52
CA SER A 5 48.36 -20.27 -33.87
C SER A 5 47.17 -21.05 -33.31
N ILE A 6 47.15 -21.24 -31.99
CA ILE A 6 45.99 -21.79 -31.29
C ILE A 6 45.01 -20.63 -31.10
N ALA A 7 43.98 -20.58 -31.94
CA ALA A 7 42.85 -19.67 -31.78
C ALA A 7 41.95 -20.21 -30.66
N LEU A 8 42.04 -19.61 -29.47
CA LEU A 8 41.17 -19.91 -28.35
C LEU A 8 39.84 -19.16 -28.57
N ALA A 9 38.84 -19.84 -29.12
CA ALA A 9 37.50 -19.29 -29.30
C ALA A 9 36.81 -19.15 -27.94
N THR A 10 36.70 -17.93 -27.43
CA THR A 10 35.92 -17.60 -26.23
C THR A 10 34.44 -17.50 -26.60
N ALA A 11 33.71 -18.61 -26.45
CA ALA A 11 32.24 -18.59 -26.48
C ALA A 11 31.73 -18.09 -25.13
N VAL A 12 31.47 -16.79 -25.01
CA VAL A 12 30.76 -16.21 -23.86
C VAL A 12 29.27 -16.45 -24.08
N VAL A 13 28.75 -17.56 -23.54
CA VAL A 13 27.31 -17.78 -23.46
C VAL A 13 26.79 -16.89 -22.31
N ALA A 14 26.26 -15.72 -22.66
CA ALA A 14 25.52 -14.88 -21.73
C ALA A 14 24.17 -15.56 -21.45
N ILE A 15 24.12 -16.37 -20.40
CA ILE A 15 22.87 -16.93 -19.91
C ILE A 15 22.18 -15.83 -19.12
N SER A 16 21.35 -15.05 -19.81
CA SER A 16 20.45 -14.07 -19.20
C SER A 16 19.37 -14.81 -18.42
N VAL A 17 19.68 -15.25 -17.20
CA VAL A 17 18.68 -15.75 -16.26
C VAL A 17 17.78 -14.58 -15.90
N ALA A 18 16.62 -14.51 -16.57
CA ALA A 18 15.55 -13.60 -16.21
C ALA A 18 15.10 -13.95 -14.79
N ALA A 19 15.56 -13.18 -13.81
CA ALA A 19 15.08 -13.29 -12.45
C ALA A 19 13.57 -12.95 -12.45
N PRO A 20 12.71 -13.81 -11.87
CA PRO A 20 11.31 -13.46 -11.72
C PRO A 20 11.21 -12.24 -10.80
N VAL A 21 10.81 -11.11 -11.37
CA VAL A 21 10.42 -9.94 -10.58
C VAL A 21 9.15 -10.31 -9.82
N ALA A 22 9.30 -10.54 -8.52
CA ALA A 22 8.16 -10.72 -7.63
C ALA A 22 7.42 -9.37 -7.54
N SER A 23 6.33 -9.24 -8.28
CA SER A 23 5.42 -8.10 -8.16
C SER A 23 4.76 -8.13 -6.80
N ALA A 24 5.17 -7.24 -5.90
CA ALA A 24 4.47 -7.01 -4.65
C ALA A 24 3.03 -6.55 -4.97
N ALA A 25 2.05 -7.39 -4.67
CA ALA A 25 0.65 -7.03 -4.85
C ALA A 25 0.34 -5.79 -3.99
N PRO A 26 -0.37 -4.79 -4.51
CA PRO A 26 -0.79 -3.65 -3.70
C PRO A 26 -1.66 -4.16 -2.56
N VAL A 27 -1.19 -4.01 -1.32
CA VAL A 27 -1.98 -4.31 -0.14
C VAL A 27 -3.04 -3.21 -0.01
N SER A 28 -4.22 -3.46 -0.55
CA SER A 28 -5.37 -2.57 -0.38
C SER A 28 -5.66 -2.45 1.12
N LYS A 29 -5.51 -1.24 1.68
CA LYS A 29 -5.91 -0.98 3.06
C LYS A 29 -7.41 -1.30 3.19
N PRO A 30 -7.84 -2.04 4.23
CA PRO A 30 -9.25 -2.30 4.46
C PRO A 30 -10.04 -0.99 4.42
N ALA A 31 -11.16 -0.96 3.70
CA ALA A 31 -12.02 0.20 3.69
C ALA A 31 -12.52 0.48 5.13
N PRO A 32 -12.66 1.75 5.54
CA PRO A 32 -13.13 2.07 6.88
C PRO A 32 -14.52 1.45 7.12
N PRO A 33 -14.69 0.69 8.21
CA PRO A 33 -15.93 -0.05 8.45
C PRO A 33 -17.11 0.89 8.77
N TYR A 34 -16.86 2.00 9.47
CA TYR A 34 -17.93 2.85 9.99
C TYR A 34 -18.18 4.10 9.15
N SER A 35 -19.43 4.56 9.10
CA SER A 35 -19.77 5.82 8.43
C SER A 35 -19.52 7.01 9.37
N TYR A 36 -19.27 8.19 8.80
CA TYR A 36 -19.15 9.42 9.57
C TYR A 36 -20.42 9.74 10.37
N LYS A 37 -21.59 9.44 9.80
CA LYS A 37 -22.90 9.65 10.45
C LYS A 37 -23.06 8.77 11.68
N ASP A 38 -22.62 7.51 11.62
CA ASP A 38 -22.70 6.59 12.75
C ASP A 38 -21.73 7.00 13.87
N CYS A 39 -20.54 7.49 13.51
CA CYS A 39 -19.61 8.07 14.47
C CYS A 39 -20.26 9.25 15.23
N MET A 40 -20.82 10.22 14.50
CA MET A 40 -21.49 11.38 15.12
C MET A 40 -22.70 10.99 15.99
N LYS A 41 -23.43 9.92 15.61
CA LYS A 41 -24.54 9.41 16.43
C LYS A 41 -24.02 8.77 17.71
N ALA A 42 -22.95 7.98 17.63
CA ALA A 42 -22.34 7.32 18.78
C ALA A 42 -21.74 8.32 19.77
N THR A 43 -21.03 9.35 19.30
CA THR A 43 -20.48 10.41 20.16
C THR A 43 -21.58 11.20 20.84
N LYS A 44 -22.68 11.52 20.13
CA LYS A 44 -23.85 12.18 20.72
C LYS A 44 -24.51 11.31 21.81
N GLN A 45 -24.64 10.00 21.59
CA GLN A 45 -25.15 9.06 22.60
C GLN A 45 -24.25 8.97 23.83
N LYS A 46 -22.94 9.22 23.67
CA LYS A 46 -21.96 9.32 24.76
C LYS A 46 -21.98 10.69 25.47
N GLY A 47 -22.82 11.62 25.03
CA GLY A 47 -22.92 12.96 25.62
C GLY A 47 -21.85 13.94 25.15
N GLU A 48 -21.13 13.63 24.06
CA GLU A 48 -20.15 14.56 23.49
C GLU A 48 -20.86 15.78 22.86
N SER A 49 -20.26 16.96 23.02
CA SER A 49 -20.73 18.17 22.32
C SER A 49 -20.56 18.02 20.81
N ALA A 50 -21.30 18.81 20.02
CA ALA A 50 -21.26 18.69 18.55
C ALA A 50 -19.86 19.01 17.96
N SER A 51 -19.16 19.99 18.52
CA SER A 51 -17.79 20.34 18.11
C SER A 51 -16.79 19.24 18.48
N TYR A 52 -16.92 18.66 19.67
CA TYR A 52 -16.05 17.57 20.12
C TYR A 52 -16.32 16.28 19.34
N SER A 53 -17.59 15.96 19.09
CA SER A 53 -18.01 14.84 18.24
C SER A 53 -17.38 14.92 16.85
N LYS A 54 -17.41 16.11 16.23
CA LYS A 54 -16.79 16.34 14.92
C LYS A 54 -15.27 16.10 14.98
N TRP A 55 -14.58 16.72 15.94
CA TRP A 55 -13.15 16.53 16.12
C TRP A 55 -12.79 15.06 16.35
N HIS A 56 -13.55 14.35 17.18
CA HIS A 56 -13.35 12.93 17.47
C HIS A 56 -13.51 12.09 16.21
N CYS A 57 -14.59 12.28 15.46
CA CYS A 57 -14.81 11.58 14.20
C CYS A 57 -13.72 11.88 13.16
N ASP A 58 -13.22 13.11 13.10
CA ASP A 58 -12.10 13.48 12.22
C ASP A 58 -10.80 12.74 12.59
N GLN A 59 -10.54 12.50 13.89
CA GLN A 59 -9.41 11.67 14.32
C GLN A 59 -9.59 10.21 13.87
N LEU A 60 -10.81 9.68 13.93
CA LEU A 60 -11.09 8.31 13.49
C LEU A 60 -11.02 8.15 11.96
N VAL A 61 -11.33 9.21 11.21
CA VAL A 61 -11.10 9.26 9.74
C VAL A 61 -9.61 9.17 9.43
N LYS A 62 -8.76 9.96 10.11
CA LYS A 62 -7.30 9.93 9.92
C LYS A 62 -6.70 8.55 10.22
N LYS A 63 -7.28 7.83 11.17
CA LYS A 63 -6.87 6.47 11.55
C LYS A 63 -7.46 5.37 10.65
N GLY A 64 -8.34 5.72 9.71
CA GLY A 64 -8.97 4.75 8.79
C GLY A 64 -10.13 3.94 9.38
N TRP A 65 -10.67 4.33 10.54
CA TRP A 65 -11.81 3.64 11.18
C TRP A 65 -13.15 4.14 10.67
N VAL A 66 -13.23 5.42 10.32
CA VAL A 66 -14.45 6.09 9.88
C VAL A 66 -14.27 6.60 8.46
N LYS A 67 -15.28 6.41 7.61
CA LYS A 67 -15.29 6.96 6.24
C LYS A 67 -15.30 8.50 6.31
N PRO A 68 -14.54 9.20 5.45
CA PRO A 68 -14.60 10.66 5.40
C PRO A 68 -16.04 11.13 5.13
N PRO A 69 -16.43 12.29 5.69
CA PRO A 69 -17.71 12.88 5.37
C PRO A 69 -17.78 13.19 3.87
N LYS A 70 -18.93 12.95 3.25
CA LYS A 70 -19.18 13.40 1.87
C LYS A 70 -19.43 14.91 1.94
N ASN A 71 -18.61 15.69 1.24
CA ASN A 71 -18.86 17.11 0.99
C ASN A 71 -20.18 17.31 0.24
#